data_AF-A0A7L5YLT0-F1
#
_entry.id   AF-A0A7L5YLT0-F1
#
_cell.length_a   1.000
_cell.length_b   1.000
_cell.length_c   1.000
_cell.angle_alpha   90.00
_cell.angle_beta   90.00
_cell.angle_gamma   90.00
#
_symmetry.space_group_name_H-M   'P 1'
#
loop_
_entity.id
_entity.type
_entity.pdbx_description
1 polymer ?
#
loop_
_entity_poly.entity_id
_entity_poly.type
_entity_poly.pdbx_seq_one_letter_code
_entity_poly.pdbx_strand_id
1 'polypeptide(L)' 'MGLPHATVYALAARSNDHLIAGTAQGLYQASDQDSTWQPVTAGLVRRPVLALATGRADTLYAGASEGTVYAAR' A
#
# COMPACT_ATOMS: atom_id res chain seq x y z
N MET A 1 -4.46 -6.71 15.20
CA MET A 1 -4.72 -7.88 14.32
C MET A 1 -4.14 -7.60 12.94
N GLY A 2 -3.30 -8.50 12.42
CA GLY A 2 -2.48 -8.27 11.21
C GLY A 2 -3.23 -8.32 9.88
N LEU A 3 -2.49 -8.21 8.76
CA LEU A 3 -3.03 -8.21 7.39
C LEU A 3 -3.92 -9.44 7.12
N PRO A 4 -5.14 -9.27 6.58
CA PRO A 4 -6.05 -10.38 6.33
C PRO A 4 -5.57 -11.20 5.13
N HIS A 5 -4.99 -12.40 5.36
CA HIS A 5 -4.76 -13.50 4.38
C HIS A 5 -4.33 -13.09 2.95
N ALA A 6 -3.66 -11.95 2.80
CA ALA A 6 -3.28 -11.41 1.51
C ALA A 6 -1.77 -11.59 1.36
N THR A 7 -1.35 -12.22 0.27
CA THR A 7 0.06 -12.25 -0.10
C THR A 7 0.56 -10.82 -0.25
N VAL A 8 1.59 -10.48 0.52
CA VAL A 8 2.27 -9.19 0.44
C VAL A 8 3.33 -9.31 -0.64
N TYR A 9 3.26 -8.42 -1.64
CA TYR A 9 4.24 -8.36 -2.73
C TYR A 9 5.27 -7.25 -2.51
N ALA A 10 4.86 -6.16 -1.86
CA ALA A 10 5.71 -5.00 -1.64
C ALA A 10 5.39 -4.31 -0.31
N LEU A 11 6.39 -3.69 0.29
CA LEU A 11 6.28 -2.84 1.47
C LEU A 11 7.01 -1.52 1.20
N ALA A 12 6.43 -0.41 1.66
CA ALA A 12 7.07 0.90 1.64
C ALA A 12 6.81 1.64 2.95
N ALA A 13 7.80 2.39 3.43
CA ALA A 13 7.68 3.28 4.56
C ALA A 13 7.52 4.72 4.08
N ARG A 14 6.49 5.39 4.59
CA ARG A 14 6.24 6.82 4.44
C ARG A 14 6.76 7.58 5.66
N SER A 15 6.68 8.91 5.62
CA SER A 15 6.95 9.74 6.79
C SER A 15 6.06 9.35 7.98
N ASN A 16 6.55 9.57 9.22
CA ASN A 16 5.89 9.20 10.48
C ASN A 16 5.63 7.69 10.66
N ASP A 17 6.53 6.83 10.18
CA ASP A 17 6.45 5.36 10.32
C ASP A 17 5.18 4.71 9.75
N HIS A 18 4.46 5.42 8.88
CA HIS A 18 3.33 4.89 8.15
C HIS A 18 3.80 3.83 7.13
N LEU A 19 3.57 2.56 7.45
CA LEU A 19 3.85 1.45 6.55
C LEU A 19 2.69 1.23 5.58
N ILE A 20 3.04 1.03 4.31
CA ILE A 20 2.11 0.67 3.24
C ILE A 20 2.51 -0.70 2.69
N ALA A 21 1.52 -1.57 2.51
CA ALA A 21 1.66 -2.89 1.92
C ALA A 21 0.90 -2.96 0.59
N GLY A 22 1.60 -3.38 -0.45
CA GLY A 22 1.02 -3.78 -1.73
C GLY A 22 0.72 -5.27 -1.68
N THR A 23 -0.53 -5.63 -1.91
CA THR A 23 -1.00 -7.02 -1.80
C THR A 23 -1.75 -7.45 -3.06
N ALA A 24 -2.10 -8.74 -3.13
CA ALA A 24 -2.98 -9.27 -4.17
C ALA A 24 -4.38 -8.62 -4.22
N GLN A 25 -4.82 -7.96 -3.13
CA GLN A 25 -6.15 -7.35 -3.03
C GLN A 25 -6.12 -5.81 -3.10
N GLY A 26 -4.95 -5.21 -3.25
CA GLY A 26 -4.77 -3.76 -3.28
C GLY A 26 -3.78 -3.27 -2.23
N LEU A 27 -3.86 -1.98 -1.93
CA LEU A 27 -3.05 -1.30 -0.92
C LEU A 27 -3.66 -1.42 0.47
N TYR A 28 -2.81 -1.61 1.47
CA TYR A 28 -3.16 -1.56 2.88
C TYR A 28 -2.18 -0.64 3.61
N GLN A 29 -2.67 0.10 4.60
CA GLN A 29 -1.86 0.96 5.46
C GLN A 29 -1.89 0.44 6.89
N ALA A 30 -0.73 0.44 7.55
CA ALA A 30 -0.63 0.16 8.97
C ALA A 30 -1.20 1.33 9.78
N SER A 31 -2.00 1.02 10.79
CA SER A 31 -2.48 1.95 11.79
C SER A 31 -1.54 1.92 12.99
N ASP A 32 -1.05 3.10 13.38
CA ASP A 32 -0.11 3.29 14.50
C ASP A 32 -0.71 2.86 15.84
N GLN A 33 -2.04 2.86 15.96
CA GLN A 33 -2.70 2.72 17.25
C GLN A 33 -2.85 1.26 17.69
N ASP A 34 -2.89 0.28 16.78
CA ASP A 34 -3.30 -1.10 17.12
C ASP A 34 -2.57 -2.22 16.35
N SER A 35 -1.48 -1.93 15.63
CA SER A 35 -0.86 -2.89 14.70
C SER A 35 -1.89 -3.52 13.73
N THR A 36 -2.87 -2.72 13.32
CA THR A 36 -3.92 -3.12 12.39
C THR A 36 -3.62 -2.59 11.00
N TRP A 37 -4.16 -3.24 9.99
CA TRP A 37 -4.01 -2.82 8.60
C TRP A 37 -5.36 -2.48 8.01
N GLN A 38 -5.47 -1.29 7.43
CA GLN A 38 -6.69 -0.79 6.83
C GLN A 38 -6.53 -0.70 5.31
N PRO A 39 -7.54 -1.12 4.52
CA PRO A 39 -7.47 -1.03 3.07
C PRO A 39 -7.47 0.44 2.62
N VAL A 40 -6.61 0.76 1.67
CA VAL A 40 -6.56 2.09 1.05
C VAL A 40 -7.47 2.08 -0.19
N THR A 41 -8.60 2.77 -0.10
CA THR A 41 -9.62 2.85 -1.17
C THR A 41 -9.28 3.94 -2.19
N ALA A 42 -8.15 3.79 -2.88
CA ALA A 42 -7.63 4.78 -3.83
C ALA A 42 -7.83 4.39 -5.31
N GLY A 43 -8.93 3.69 -5.64
CA GLY A 43 -9.16 3.18 -7.01
C GLY A 43 -8.32 1.95 -7.38
N LEU A 44 -7.50 1.45 -6.45
CA LEU A 44 -6.71 0.20 -6.59
C LEU A 44 -7.38 -1.00 -5.91
N VAL A 45 -8.65 -0.89 -5.57
CA VAL A 45 -9.42 -1.93 -4.87
C VAL A 45 -9.48 -3.19 -5.75
N ARG A 46 -9.05 -4.33 -5.19
CA ARG A 46 -9.00 -5.65 -5.87
C ARG A 46 -8.04 -5.73 -7.07
N ARG A 47 -7.04 -4.84 -7.13
CA ARG A 47 -5.95 -4.94 -8.11
C ARG A 47 -4.65 -5.33 -7.41
N PRO A 48 -3.95 -6.39 -7.86
CA PRO A 48 -2.64 -6.72 -7.33
C PRO A 48 -1.66 -5.56 -7.46
N VAL A 49 -1.11 -5.13 -6.33
CA VAL A 49 -0.06 -4.10 -6.27
C VAL A 49 1.27 -4.81 -6.08
N LEU A 50 2.11 -4.75 -7.11
CA LEU A 50 3.32 -5.56 -7.23
C LEU A 50 4.59 -4.79 -6.85
N ALA A 51 4.55 -3.46 -6.92
CA ALA A 51 5.67 -2.59 -6.62
C ALA A 51 5.21 -1.32 -5.90
N LEU A 52 6.01 -0.87 -4.94
CA LEU A 52 5.83 0.39 -4.23
C LEU A 52 7.14 1.19 -4.23
N ALA A 53 7.04 2.51 -4.32
CA ALA A 53 8.15 3.42 -4.09
C ALA A 53 7.64 4.70 -3.42
N THR A 54 8.43 5.24 -2.51
CA THR A 54 8.18 6.56 -1.92
C THR A 54 9.11 7.60 -2.54
N GLY A 55 8.52 8.72 -2.96
CA GLY A 55 9.22 9.84 -3.57
C GLY A 55 9.30 11.07 -2.68
N ARG A 56 9.65 12.20 -3.29
CA ARG A 56 9.70 13.50 -2.59
C ARG A 56 8.32 13.87 -2.05
N ALA A 57 8.33 14.62 -0.93
CA ALA A 57 7.12 15.08 -0.26
C ALA A 57 6.14 13.92 0.05
N ASP A 58 6.70 12.77 0.43
CA ASP A 58 5.97 11.57 0.85
C ASP A 58 5.02 10.98 -0.21
N THR A 59 5.22 11.31 -1.49
CA THR A 59 4.38 10.77 -2.55
C THR A 59 4.59 9.26 -2.68
N LEU A 60 3.52 8.48 -2.63
CA LEU A 60 3.55 7.03 -2.83
C LEU A 60 3.24 6.69 -4.29
N TYR A 61 4.16 5.98 -4.94
CA TYR A 61 3.96 5.37 -6.24
C TYR A 61 3.62 3.89 -6.08
N ALA A 62 2.55 3.44 -6.73
CA ALA A 62 2.13 2.05 -6.73
C ALA A 62 2.02 1.52 -8.17
N GLY A 63 2.75 0.45 -8.46
CA GLY A 63 2.64 -0.30 -9.71
C GLY A 63 1.68 -1.47 -9.58
N ALA A 64 0.57 -1.41 -10.31
CA ALA A 64 -0.43 -2.49 -10.34
C ALA A 64 -0.24 -3.40 -11.57
N SER A 65 -0.75 -4.63 -11.49
CA SER A 65 -0.59 -5.69 -12.52
C SER A 65 -1.10 -5.32 -13.93
N GLU A 66 -1.87 -4.24 -14.09
CA GLU A 66 -2.37 -3.73 -15.38
C GLU A 66 -1.47 -2.60 -15.97
N GLY A 67 -0.26 -2.42 -15.46
CA GLY A 67 0.63 -1.32 -15.88
C GLY A 67 0.18 0.07 -15.39
N THR A 68 -0.84 0.12 -14.52
CA THR A 68 -1.30 1.36 -13.89
C THR A 68 -0.29 1.80 -12.84
N VAL A 69 0.19 3.05 -12.96
CA VAL A 69 0.95 3.74 -11.92
C VAL A 69 0.02 4.69 -11.20
N TYR A 70 -0.15 4.50 -9.90
CA TYR A 70 -0.91 5.41 -9.04
C TYR A 70 0.07 6.27 -8.22
N ALA A 71 -0.25 7.56 -8.09
CA ALA A 71 0.48 8.48 -7.22
C ALA A 71 -0.50 9.11 -6.22
N ALA A 72 -0.29 8.86 -4.93
CA ALA A 72 -0.97 9.55 -3.83
C ALA A 72 -0.01 10.45 -3.07
N ARG A 73 -0.53 11.59 -2.61
CA ARG A 73 0.08 12.39 -1.54
C ARG A 73 -0.55 12.02 -0.22
#